data_AF-A0A8I2CWY2-F1
#
_entry.id   AF-A0A8I2CWY2-F1
#
_cell.length_a   1.000
_cell.length_b   1.000
_cell.length_c   1.000
_cell.angle_alpha   90.00
_cell.angle_beta   90.00
_cell.angle_gamma   90.00
#
_symmetry.space_group_name_H-M   'P 1'
#
loop_
_entity.id
_entity.type
_entity.pdbx_description
1 polymer ?
#
loop_
_entity_poly.entity_id
_entity_poly.type
_entity_poly.pdbx_seq_one_letter_code
_entity_poly.pdbx_strand_id
1 'polypeptide(L)'
;MIRDVTMIARMNQNDPAKALEKVCAEFETLFVHQLLKTMAESVPDGFLEDGLAGDIYKDMFYQEVARNIGSTGALGVRDTLRRYLEQHFGEDGKTVQGEVHRKTTDTMDKE
;
A
#
# COMPACT_ATOMS: atom_id res chain seq x y z
N MET A 1 -1.87 11.42 -6.95
CA MET A 1 -0.55 10.80 -6.69
C MET A 1 0.46 11.74 -6.01
N ILE A 2 1.12 12.71 -6.68
CA ILE A 2 2.12 13.58 -5.99
C ILE A 2 1.48 14.54 -4.97
N ARG A 3 0.21 14.94 -5.19
CA ARG A 3 -0.52 15.81 -4.25
C ARG A 3 -0.97 15.10 -2.96
N ASP A 4 -1.09 13.77 -2.98
CA ASP A 4 -1.66 13.02 -1.87
C ASP A 4 -0.66 12.81 -0.74
N VAL A 5 0.63 12.60 -1.07
CA VAL A 5 1.66 12.30 -0.06
C VAL A 5 1.85 13.46 0.93
N THR A 6 1.90 14.71 0.46
CA THR A 6 2.01 15.87 1.35
C THR A 6 0.77 16.05 2.23
N MET A 7 -0.42 15.74 1.70
CA MET A 7 -1.67 15.78 2.46
C MET A 7 -1.72 14.68 3.53
N ILE A 8 -1.30 13.46 3.17
CA ILE A 8 -1.18 12.32 4.08
C ILE A 8 -0.19 12.63 5.19
N ALA A 9 0.97 13.23 4.88
CA ALA A 9 1.97 13.59 5.89
C ALA A 9 1.42 14.59 6.93
N ARG A 10 0.57 15.53 6.50
CA ARG A 10 -0.13 16.44 7.41
C ARG A 10 -1.25 15.75 8.20
N MET A 11 -1.97 14.82 7.58
CA MET A 11 -2.99 14.00 8.25
C MET A 11 -2.37 13.15 9.35
N ASN A 12 -1.20 12.55 9.11
CA ASN A 12 -0.51 11.71 10.08
C ASN A 12 -0.19 12.43 11.41
N GLN A 13 -0.02 13.75 11.39
CA GLN A 13 0.23 14.54 12.61
C GLN A 13 -1.02 14.70 13.49
N ASN A 14 -2.21 14.61 12.89
CA ASN A 14 -3.49 14.84 13.58
C ASN A 14 -4.27 13.54 13.81
N ASP A 15 -4.18 12.60 12.86
CA ASP A 15 -4.90 11.33 12.82
C ASP A 15 -4.04 10.28 12.10
N PRO A 16 -3.13 9.60 12.84
CA PRO A 16 -2.25 8.58 12.29
C PRO A 16 -3.02 7.40 11.66
N ALA A 17 -4.12 6.99 12.29
CA ALA A 17 -4.93 5.86 11.83
C ALA A 17 -5.56 6.15 10.46
N LYS A 18 -6.15 7.33 10.29
CA LYS A 18 -6.71 7.74 8.99
C LYS A 18 -5.65 7.97 7.93
N ALA A 19 -4.47 8.46 8.31
CA ALA A 19 -3.35 8.59 7.39
C ALA A 19 -2.88 7.22 6.90
N LEU A 20 -2.76 6.25 7.80
CA LEU A 20 -2.41 4.86 7.48
C LEU A 20 -3.44 4.23 6.53
N GLU A 21 -4.72 4.36 6.83
CA GLU A 21 -5.81 3.86 5.97
C GLU A 21 -5.69 4.43 4.55
N LYS A 22 -5.46 5.73 4.43
CA LYS A 22 -5.31 6.40 3.14
C LYS A 22 -4.08 5.92 2.38
N VAL A 23 -2.94 5.76 3.04
CA VAL A 23 -1.71 5.22 2.41
C VAL A 23 -1.94 3.80 1.89
N CYS A 24 -2.58 2.94 2.68
CA CYS A 24 -2.86 1.57 2.27
C CYS A 24 -3.81 1.51 1.07
N ALA A 25 -4.83 2.39 1.00
CA ALA A 25 -5.73 2.48 -0.15
C ALA A 25 -5.02 3.00 -1.42
N GLU A 26 -4.17 4.02 -1.29
CA GLU A 26 -3.34 4.52 -2.40
C GLU A 26 -2.37 3.46 -2.90
N PHE A 27 -1.76 2.69 -1.98
CA PHE A 27 -0.89 1.58 -2.35
C PHE A 27 -1.62 0.49 -3.14
N GLU A 28 -2.82 0.10 -2.71
CA GLU A 28 -3.62 -0.88 -3.45
C GLU A 28 -3.96 -0.38 -4.87
N THR A 29 -4.26 0.90 -5.02
CA THR A 29 -4.47 1.53 -6.35
C THR A 29 -3.21 1.40 -7.23
N LEU A 30 -2.02 1.66 -6.68
CA LEU A 30 -0.77 1.50 -7.41
C LEU A 30 -0.49 0.04 -7.77
N PHE A 31 -0.77 -0.87 -6.85
CA PHE A 31 -0.59 -2.30 -7.06
C PHE A 31 -1.50 -2.83 -8.17
N VAL A 32 -2.78 -2.44 -8.17
CA VAL A 32 -3.72 -2.77 -9.26
C VAL A 32 -3.21 -2.22 -10.59
N HIS A 33 -2.74 -0.98 -10.61
CA HIS A 33 -2.22 -0.36 -11.83
C HIS A 33 -1.05 -1.18 -12.41
N GLN A 34 -0.09 -1.56 -11.56
CA GLN A 34 1.03 -2.40 -11.96
C GLN A 34 0.58 -3.78 -12.43
N LEU A 35 -0.39 -4.39 -11.76
CA LEU A 35 -0.94 -5.68 -12.15
C LEU A 35 -1.59 -5.63 -13.53
N LEU A 36 -2.41 -4.60 -13.81
CA LEU A 36 -3.03 -4.38 -15.12
C LEU A 36 -1.98 -4.18 -16.22
N LYS A 37 -0.93 -3.41 -15.92
CA LYS A 37 0.17 -3.17 -16.85
C LYS A 37 0.93 -4.46 -17.18
N THR A 38 1.29 -5.24 -16.17
CA THR A 38 1.97 -6.53 -16.37
C THR A 38 1.10 -7.55 -17.09
N MET A 39 -0.22 -7.56 -16.85
CA MET A 39 -1.16 -8.36 -17.64
C MET A 39 -1.17 -7.94 -19.11
N ALA A 40 -1.20 -6.64 -19.39
CA ALA A 40 -1.16 -6.13 -20.76
C ALA A 40 0.15 -6.49 -21.48
N GLU A 41 1.30 -6.39 -20.80
CA GLU A 41 2.62 -6.79 -21.32
C GLU A 41 2.71 -8.29 -21.64
N SER A 42 1.86 -9.13 -21.03
CA SER A 42 1.84 -10.59 -21.26
C SER A 42 1.00 -11.02 -22.46
N VAL A 43 0.20 -10.11 -23.04
CA VAL A 43 -0.57 -10.40 -24.25
C VAL A 43 0.37 -10.19 -25.45
N PRO A 44 0.58 -11.20 -26.32
CA PRO A 44 1.40 -11.04 -27.52
C PRO A 44 0.88 -9.90 -28.38
N ASP A 45 1.77 -9.11 -28.96
CA ASP A 45 1.41 -7.98 -29.83
C ASP A 45 0.52 -8.44 -30.98
N GLY A 46 -0.77 -8.24 -30.80
CA GLY A 46 -1.82 -8.55 -31.75
C GLY A 46 -2.59 -7.28 -32.04
N PHE A 47 -2.28 -6.66 -33.16
CA PHE A 47 -3.17 -5.74 -33.89
C PHE A 47 -3.38 -4.31 -33.33
N LEU A 48 -3.01 -3.98 -32.11
CA LEU A 48 -3.15 -2.61 -31.58
C LEU A 48 -1.87 -1.79 -31.76
N GLU A 49 -1.90 -0.99 -32.83
CA GLU A 49 -0.96 0.05 -33.25
C GLU A 49 0.06 0.48 -32.17
N ASP A 50 1.30 0.07 -32.40
CA ASP A 50 2.46 0.23 -31.55
C ASP A 50 3.00 1.65 -31.72
N GLY A 51 2.68 2.54 -30.79
CA GLY A 51 3.02 3.95 -30.89
C GLY A 51 2.89 4.66 -29.55
N LEU A 52 3.79 5.64 -29.32
CA LEU A 52 3.89 6.39 -28.07
C LEU A 52 2.54 6.95 -27.57
N ALA A 53 1.68 7.40 -28.48
CA ALA A 53 0.35 7.90 -28.14
C ALA A 53 -0.59 6.80 -27.62
N GLY A 54 -0.51 5.60 -28.18
CA GLY A 54 -1.26 4.43 -27.72
C GLY A 54 -0.82 3.99 -26.33
N ASP A 55 0.48 3.98 -26.06
CA ASP A 55 1.02 3.60 -24.75
C ASP A 55 0.61 4.59 -23.66
N ILE A 56 0.67 5.90 -23.96
CA ILE A 56 0.20 6.94 -23.04
C ILE A 56 -1.29 6.75 -22.76
N TYR A 57 -2.10 6.49 -23.79
CA TYR A 57 -3.53 6.26 -23.61
C TYR A 57 -3.81 5.00 -22.76
N LYS A 58 -3.13 3.89 -23.05
CA LYS A 58 -3.26 2.63 -22.29
C LYS A 58 -2.89 2.83 -20.82
N ASP A 59 -1.78 3.52 -20.54
CA ASP A 59 -1.34 3.81 -19.16
C ASP A 59 -2.39 4.68 -18.43
N MET A 60 -2.89 5.74 -19.07
CA MET A 60 -3.97 6.57 -18.50
C MET A 60 -5.26 5.76 -18.25
N PHE A 61 -5.61 4.86 -19.17
CA PHE A 61 -6.76 3.97 -19.03
C PHE A 61 -6.59 3.01 -17.85
N TYR A 62 -5.46 2.30 -17.76
CA TYR A 62 -5.17 1.40 -16.65
C TYR A 62 -5.13 2.15 -15.32
N GLN A 63 -4.65 3.40 -15.31
CA GLN A 63 -4.63 4.23 -14.12
C GLN A 63 -6.06 4.57 -13.62
N GLU A 64 -7.02 4.82 -14.52
CA GLU A 64 -8.42 5.06 -14.15
C GLU A 64 -9.12 3.80 -13.66
N VAL A 65 -8.90 2.67 -14.35
CA VAL A 65 -9.41 1.36 -13.92
C VAL A 65 -8.86 1.02 -12.53
N ALA A 66 -7.56 1.22 -12.32
CA ALA A 66 -6.91 0.99 -11.04
C ALA A 66 -7.46 1.88 -9.92
N ARG A 67 -7.75 3.16 -10.20
CA ARG A 67 -8.43 4.05 -9.23
C ARG A 67 -9.79 3.52 -8.83
N ASN A 68 -10.59 3.08 -9.79
CA ASN A 68 -11.92 2.54 -9.51
C ASN A 68 -11.81 1.29 -8.61
N ILE A 69 -10.97 0.33 -9.00
CA ILE A 69 -10.76 -0.91 -8.24
C ILE A 69 -10.16 -0.64 -6.85
N GLY A 70 -9.09 0.14 -6.75
CA GLY A 70 -8.43 0.46 -5.48
C GLY A 70 -9.32 1.24 -4.51
N SER A 71 -10.22 2.09 -5.00
CA SER A 71 -11.19 2.78 -4.15
C SER A 71 -12.19 1.83 -3.50
N THR A 72 -12.62 0.79 -4.22
CA THR A 72 -13.58 -0.20 -3.71
C THR A 72 -12.96 -1.18 -2.71
N GLY A 73 -11.64 -1.37 -2.72
CA GLY A 73 -10.99 -2.35 -1.87
C GLY A 73 -11.09 -3.79 -2.37
N ALA A 74 -11.35 -3.99 -3.66
CA ALA A 74 -11.72 -5.29 -4.22
C ALA A 74 -10.65 -6.39 -4.05
N LEU A 75 -9.38 -6.02 -3.86
CA LEU A 75 -8.28 -6.98 -3.72
C LEU A 75 -7.94 -7.33 -2.26
N GLY A 76 -8.38 -6.54 -1.28
CA GLY A 76 -8.08 -6.75 0.15
C GLY A 76 -6.61 -6.56 0.52
N VAL A 77 -5.78 -6.04 -0.39
CA VAL A 77 -4.36 -5.77 -0.16
C VAL A 77 -4.21 -4.63 0.84
N ARG A 78 -5.06 -3.60 0.73
CA ARG A 78 -5.05 -2.46 1.68
C ARG A 78 -5.29 -2.91 3.12
N ASP A 79 -6.21 -3.85 3.33
CA ASP A 79 -6.57 -4.35 4.67
C ASP A 79 -5.48 -5.24 5.23
N THR A 80 -4.87 -6.08 4.39
CA THR A 80 -3.75 -6.92 4.78
C THR A 80 -2.54 -6.08 5.16
N LEU A 81 -2.21 -5.07 4.35
CA LEU A 81 -1.10 -4.15 4.61
C LEU A 81 -1.35 -3.32 5.87
N ARG A 82 -2.57 -2.79 6.06
CA ARG A 82 -2.94 -2.03 7.26
C ARG A 82 -2.75 -2.89 8.53
N ARG A 83 -3.32 -4.09 8.56
CA ARG A 83 -3.19 -5.02 9.69
C ARG A 83 -1.73 -5.37 9.99
N TYR A 84 -0.93 -5.61 8.95
CA TYR A 84 0.50 -5.88 9.11
C TYR A 84 1.22 -4.69 9.75
N LEU A 85 0.94 -3.48 9.27
CA LEU A 85 1.55 -2.27 9.81
C LEU A 85 1.11 -1.99 11.25
N GLU A 86 -0.17 -2.16 11.58
CA GLU A 86 -0.69 -2.01 12.95
C GLU A 86 -0.10 -3.04 13.93
N GLN A 87 0.17 -4.26 13.48
CA GLN A 87 0.74 -5.32 14.33
C GLN A 87 2.24 -5.13 14.59
N HIS A 88 2.97 -4.60 13.61
CA HIS A 88 4.43 -4.50 13.66
C HIS A 88 4.95 -3.10 14.00
N PHE A 89 4.13 -2.07 13.84
CA PHE A 89 4.46 -0.67 14.12
C PHE A 89 3.38 -0.06 15.02
N GLY A 90 3.79 0.58 16.11
CA GLY A 90 2.88 1.34 16.98
C GLY A 90 2.37 2.63 16.29
N GLU A 91 1.40 3.31 16.91
CA GLU A 91 0.80 4.57 16.40
C GLU A 91 1.86 5.66 16.10
N ASP A 92 3.03 5.58 16.74
CA ASP A 92 4.17 6.47 16.57
C ASP A 92 5.10 6.10 15.40
N GLY A 93 4.80 5.04 14.64
CA GLY A 93 5.66 4.50 13.59
C GLY A 93 6.91 3.76 14.08
N LYS A 94 7.02 3.49 15.39
CA LYS A 94 8.11 2.71 15.99
C LYS A 94 7.76 1.22 15.99
N THR A 95 8.76 0.36 15.76
CA THR A 95 8.57 -1.10 15.78
C THR A 95 8.15 -1.57 17.18
N VAL A 96 7.16 -2.46 17.25
CA VAL A 96 6.63 -3.00 18.53
C VAL A 96 7.59 -4.04 19.15
N GLN A 97 8.79 -4.25 18.59
CA GLN A 97 9.77 -5.19 19.11
C GLN A 97 10.52 -4.60 20.32
N GLY A 98 9.99 -4.85 21.52
CA GLY A 98 10.65 -4.45 22.77
C GLY A 98 10.32 -5.23 24.06
N GLU A 99 9.32 -6.10 24.12
CA GLU A 99 8.88 -6.65 25.44
C GLU A 99 8.89 -8.17 25.62
N VAL A 100 9.17 -8.98 24.60
CA VAL A 100 9.09 -10.45 24.75
C VAL A 100 10.35 -11.08 25.38
N HIS A 101 11.50 -10.37 25.45
CA HIS A 101 12.77 -10.97 25.91
C HIS A 101 13.23 -10.58 27.34
N ARG A 102 12.41 -9.87 28.14
CA ARG A 102 12.83 -9.46 29.50
C ARG A 102 12.25 -10.25 30.68
N LYS A 103 11.30 -11.17 30.48
CA LYS A 103 10.62 -11.83 31.61
C LYS A 103 11.18 -13.18 32.07
N THR A 104 12.19 -13.77 31.40
CA THR A 104 12.65 -15.12 31.77
C THR A 104 13.94 -15.17 32.59
N THR A 105 14.67 -14.08 32.74
CA THR A 105 15.99 -14.11 33.42
C THR A 105 15.98 -13.63 34.86
N ASP A 106 14.91 -12.99 35.36
CA ASP A 106 14.90 -12.36 36.69
C ASP A 106 14.30 -13.24 37.82
N THR A 107 14.09 -14.54 37.57
CA THR A 107 13.61 -15.49 38.60
C THR A 107 14.62 -16.58 38.98
N MET A 108 15.88 -16.49 38.54
CA MET A 108 16.90 -17.51 38.83
C MET A 108 18.02 -17.08 39.80
N ASP A 109 17.95 -15.89 40.40
CA ASP A 109 18.89 -15.42 41.44
C ASP A 109 18.23 -15.18 42.80
N LYS A 110 17.29 -16.07 43.18
CA LYS A 110 16.88 -16.24 44.58
C LYS A 110 16.56 -17.70 44.84
N GLU A 111 17.59 -18.49 45.13
CA GLU A 111 17.61 -19.55 46.15
C GLU A 111 19.06 -19.89 46.52
#